data_AF-A0A7C3FCL4-F1
#
_entry.id   AF-A0A7C3FCL4-F1
#
_cell.length_a   1.000
_cell.length_b   1.000
_cell.length_c   1.000
_cell.angle_alpha   90.00
_cell.angle_beta   90.00
_cell.angle_gamma   90.00
#
_symmetry.space_group_name_H-M   'P 1'
#
loop_
_entity.id
_entity.type
_entity.pdbx_description
1 polymer ?
#
loop_
_entity_poly.entity_id
_entity_poly.type
_entity_poly.pdbx_seq_one_letter_code
_entity_poly.pdbx_strand_id
1 'polypeptide(L)'
;MKYLFRPEELRRGLRPEQSGLEFLSCQRMELDEDHPAVTIETGPEEVALVCIAGQVNYEYNGAMGTARFKDLLYVPWKSTIRVHTTHKAVLMRIGAPSDRDTDFAHIRFSDVDRDPARHQVFGSAENNTLRDVYMYIDDQFNASRLLMGIGQGSPGGWTVWPPHEHGDEKEELYVYFDMGRAFGIQCVYESLDEPLFCGIVRDGDMVAVPRGYHPNVGCPGGRISYIYAMAARVAGQRDFMALRFQKEFGEGF
;
A
#
# COMPACT_ATOMS: atom_id res chain seq x y z
N MET A 1 -21.02 -3.04 4.69
CA MET A 1 -19.72 -3.51 4.14
C MET A 1 -18.64 -3.24 5.17
N LYS A 2 -17.57 -4.04 5.23
CA LYS A 2 -16.46 -3.84 6.18
C LYS A 2 -15.27 -3.22 5.45
N TYR A 3 -14.73 -2.13 5.99
CA TYR A 3 -13.62 -1.39 5.37
C TYR A 3 -12.29 -1.53 6.14
N LEU A 4 -12.34 -1.70 7.46
CA LEU A 4 -11.16 -1.82 8.32
C LEU A 4 -10.89 -3.28 8.71
N PHE A 5 -9.67 -3.76 8.50
CA PHE A 5 -9.24 -5.12 8.82
C PHE A 5 -8.04 -5.10 9.76
N ARG A 6 -8.11 -5.90 10.83
CA ARG A 6 -7.03 -6.01 11.83
C ARG A 6 -5.95 -6.99 11.38
N PRO A 7 -4.71 -6.91 11.91
CA PRO A 7 -3.60 -7.81 11.54
C PRO A 7 -3.98 -9.30 11.55
N GLU A 8 -4.70 -9.76 12.57
CA GLU A 8 -5.15 -11.15 12.71
C GLU A 8 -6.08 -11.61 11.59
N GLU A 9 -6.90 -10.69 11.07
CA GLU A 9 -7.83 -10.97 9.98
C GLU A 9 -7.07 -11.10 8.65
N LEU A 10 -6.03 -10.29 8.47
CA LEU A 10 -5.21 -10.27 7.26
C LEU A 10 -4.32 -11.51 7.11
N ARG A 11 -4.03 -12.25 8.20
CA ARG A 11 -3.24 -13.50 8.13
C ARG A 11 -3.90 -14.56 7.24
N ARG A 12 -5.23 -14.58 7.19
CA ARG A 12 -6.01 -15.54 6.39
C ARG A 12 -6.05 -15.23 4.90
N GLY A 13 -5.57 -14.04 4.51
CA GLY A 13 -5.77 -13.49 3.18
C GLY A 13 -7.16 -12.88 3.03
N LEU A 14 -7.18 -11.61 2.61
CA LEU A 14 -8.35 -10.86 2.22
C LEU A 14 -8.53 -10.97 0.71
N ARG A 15 -9.68 -11.48 0.29
CA ARG A 15 -10.13 -11.43 -1.10
C ARG A 15 -10.95 -10.16 -1.37
N PRO A 16 -10.93 -9.61 -2.59
CA PRO A 16 -11.53 -8.31 -2.88
C PRO A 16 -13.00 -8.19 -2.43
N GLU A 17 -13.80 -9.24 -2.66
CA GLU A 17 -15.24 -9.24 -2.36
C GLU A 17 -15.57 -9.09 -0.87
N GLN A 18 -14.60 -9.32 0.02
CA GLN A 18 -14.78 -9.19 1.47
C GLN A 18 -14.69 -7.73 1.94
N SER A 19 -14.10 -6.84 1.15
CA SER A 19 -13.88 -5.42 1.45
C SER A 19 -14.54 -4.48 0.45
N GLY A 20 -15.34 -5.04 -0.48
CA GLY A 20 -15.95 -4.34 -1.61
C GLY A 20 -14.97 -3.76 -2.62
N LEU A 21 -13.74 -4.27 -2.61
CA LEU A 21 -12.80 -4.12 -3.70
C LEU A 21 -13.18 -5.15 -4.78
N GLU A 22 -12.71 -4.94 -5.99
CA GLU A 22 -12.91 -5.79 -7.15
C GLU A 22 -11.64 -6.56 -7.53
N PHE A 23 -10.46 -5.96 -7.30
CA PHE A 23 -9.18 -6.46 -7.81
C PHE A 23 -8.16 -6.74 -6.70
N LEU A 24 -8.00 -5.82 -5.76
CA LEU A 24 -6.95 -5.85 -4.76
C LEU A 24 -7.21 -6.92 -3.71
N SER A 25 -6.28 -7.85 -3.61
CA SER A 25 -6.18 -8.82 -2.54
C SER A 25 -5.03 -8.45 -1.59
N CYS A 26 -5.14 -8.83 -0.32
CA CYS A 26 -4.15 -8.48 0.69
C CYS A 26 -3.96 -9.60 1.71
N GLN A 27 -2.71 -9.96 2.03
CA GLN A 27 -2.41 -10.93 3.08
C GLN A 27 -1.23 -10.46 3.91
N ARG A 28 -1.36 -10.58 5.23
CA ARG A 28 -0.26 -10.42 6.16
C ARG A 28 0.44 -11.76 6.35
N MET A 29 1.73 -11.79 6.02
CA MET A 29 2.57 -12.98 6.17
C MET A 29 3.58 -12.73 7.27
N GLU A 30 3.58 -13.56 8.30
CA GLU A 30 4.54 -13.50 9.39
C GLU A 30 5.45 -14.72 9.33
N LEU A 31 6.76 -14.47 9.35
CA LEU A 31 7.79 -15.50 9.37
C LEU A 31 8.61 -15.34 10.65
N ASP A 32 9.02 -16.45 11.22
CA ASP A 32 9.86 -16.53 12.42
C ASP A 32 10.58 -17.89 12.48
N GLU A 33 11.16 -18.25 13.62
CA GLU A 33 11.87 -19.52 13.78
C GLU A 33 10.96 -20.76 13.63
N ASP A 34 9.67 -20.63 13.96
CA ASP A 34 8.69 -21.71 13.87
C ASP A 34 8.14 -21.84 12.44
N HIS A 35 8.05 -20.71 11.72
CA HIS A 35 7.62 -20.63 10.31
C HIS A 35 8.68 -19.91 9.46
N PRO A 36 9.86 -20.53 9.25
CA PRO A 36 11.04 -19.82 8.72
C PRO A 36 11.01 -19.58 7.21
N ALA A 37 10.06 -20.19 6.50
CA ALA A 37 9.97 -20.06 5.05
C ALA A 37 8.53 -20.20 4.56
N VAL A 38 8.24 -19.55 3.45
CA VAL A 38 6.99 -19.71 2.71
C VAL A 38 7.26 -19.60 1.21
N THR A 39 6.56 -20.42 0.44
CA THR A 39 6.53 -20.35 -1.02
C THR A 39 5.23 -19.68 -1.43
N ILE A 40 5.33 -18.66 -2.27
CA ILE A 40 4.20 -17.87 -2.74
C ILE A 40 4.03 -18.16 -4.23
N GLU A 41 2.84 -18.64 -4.58
CA GLU A 41 2.40 -18.81 -5.97
C GLU A 41 1.49 -17.63 -6.33
N THR A 42 1.84 -16.89 -7.38
CA THR A 42 1.10 -15.67 -7.75
C THR A 42 -0.17 -15.98 -8.54
N GLY A 43 -0.24 -17.15 -9.18
CA GLY A 43 -1.42 -17.57 -9.93
C GLY A 43 -1.78 -16.55 -11.03
N PRO A 44 -3.03 -16.06 -11.12
CA PRO A 44 -3.41 -15.05 -12.11
C PRO A 44 -3.05 -13.61 -11.70
N GLU A 45 -2.52 -13.39 -10.50
CA GLU A 45 -2.24 -12.05 -9.98
C GLU A 45 -0.79 -11.63 -10.22
N GLU A 46 -0.56 -10.36 -10.54
CA GLU A 46 0.72 -9.71 -10.20
C GLU A 46 0.72 -9.44 -8.69
N VAL A 47 1.87 -9.59 -8.03
CA VAL A 47 1.99 -9.53 -6.58
C VAL A 47 3.13 -8.64 -6.15
N ALA A 48 2.86 -7.76 -5.18
CA ALA A 48 3.88 -7.05 -4.43
C ALA A 48 4.01 -7.64 -3.01
N LEU A 49 5.25 -7.90 -2.59
CA LEU A 49 5.60 -8.28 -1.22
C LEU A 49 6.36 -7.13 -0.59
N VAL A 50 5.72 -6.40 0.33
CA VAL A 50 6.35 -5.28 1.04
C VAL A 50 6.81 -5.72 2.43
N CYS A 51 8.09 -5.55 2.72
CA CYS A 51 8.64 -5.91 4.02
C CYS A 51 8.37 -4.82 5.05
N ILE A 52 7.42 -5.06 5.97
CA ILE A 52 6.98 -4.08 6.97
C ILE A 52 7.58 -4.33 8.36
N ALA A 53 8.32 -5.43 8.55
CA ALA A 53 9.13 -5.64 9.75
C ALA A 53 10.26 -6.64 9.45
N GLY A 54 11.44 -6.41 10.03
CA GLY A 54 12.59 -7.30 9.90
C GLY A 54 13.16 -7.33 8.48
N GLN A 55 13.56 -8.52 8.04
CA GLN A 55 14.06 -8.77 6.70
C GLN A 55 13.83 -10.24 6.31
N VAL A 56 13.74 -10.49 5.01
CA VAL A 56 13.66 -11.84 4.44
C VAL A 56 14.66 -11.99 3.30
N ASN A 57 15.19 -13.20 3.14
CA ASN A 57 15.86 -13.60 1.92
C ASN A 57 14.81 -14.14 0.94
N TYR A 58 15.05 -13.97 -0.36
CA TYR A 58 14.19 -14.50 -1.40
C TYR A 58 14.98 -15.29 -2.44
N GLU A 59 14.28 -16.23 -3.07
CA GLU A 59 14.74 -17.01 -4.22
C GLU A 59 13.65 -16.97 -5.29
N TYR A 60 14.00 -16.47 -6.48
CA TYR A 60 13.09 -16.35 -7.63
C TYR A 60 13.84 -16.69 -8.91
N ASN A 61 13.47 -17.78 -9.61
CA ASN A 61 14.08 -18.18 -10.89
C ASN A 61 15.63 -18.11 -10.90
N GLY A 62 16.27 -18.55 -9.81
CA GLY A 62 17.73 -18.51 -9.65
C GLY A 62 18.31 -17.15 -9.18
N ALA A 63 17.52 -16.08 -9.21
CA ALA A 63 17.86 -14.82 -8.56
C ALA A 63 17.67 -14.93 -7.04
N MET A 64 18.62 -14.38 -6.28
CA MET A 64 18.58 -14.37 -4.82
C MET A 64 18.89 -12.96 -4.31
N GLY A 65 18.31 -12.62 -3.16
CA GLY A 65 18.58 -11.36 -2.50
C GLY A 65 17.93 -11.28 -1.12
N THR A 66 18.03 -10.11 -0.50
CA THR A 66 17.44 -9.84 0.82
C THR A 66 16.56 -8.60 0.72
N ALA A 67 15.26 -8.78 0.94
CA ALA A 67 14.32 -7.68 1.11
C ALA A 67 14.34 -7.22 2.57
N ARG A 68 14.77 -5.97 2.78
CA ARG A 68 14.85 -5.34 4.10
C ARG A 68 13.59 -4.54 4.38
N PHE A 69 13.45 -4.06 5.62
CA PHE A 69 12.38 -3.15 6.00
C PHE A 69 12.16 -2.03 4.97
N LYS A 70 10.90 -1.85 4.56
CA LYS A 70 10.38 -1.01 3.48
C LYS A 70 10.72 -1.43 2.05
N ASP A 71 11.53 -2.45 1.81
CA ASP A 71 11.72 -2.95 0.45
C ASP A 71 10.45 -3.63 -0.09
N LEU A 72 10.31 -3.62 -1.42
CA LEU A 72 9.25 -4.30 -2.15
C LEU A 72 9.86 -5.30 -3.13
N LEU A 73 9.26 -6.49 -3.19
CA LEU A 73 9.47 -7.45 -4.27
C LEU A 73 8.23 -7.46 -5.15
N TYR A 74 8.37 -7.05 -6.41
CA TYR A 74 7.33 -7.21 -7.42
C TYR A 74 7.54 -8.56 -8.11
N VAL A 75 6.49 -9.38 -8.09
CA VAL A 75 6.49 -10.76 -8.58
C VAL A 75 5.41 -10.87 -9.66
N PRO A 76 5.77 -11.21 -10.91
CA PRO A 76 4.82 -11.33 -12.01
C PRO A 76 3.73 -12.37 -11.74
N TRP A 77 2.67 -12.34 -12.54
CA TRP A 77 1.71 -13.44 -12.57
C TRP A 77 2.34 -14.77 -13.01
N LYS A 78 1.66 -15.87 -12.71
CA LYS A 78 2.04 -17.25 -13.06
C LYS A 78 3.47 -17.60 -12.62
N SER A 79 3.84 -17.09 -11.46
CA SER A 79 5.20 -17.16 -10.94
C SER A 79 5.22 -17.74 -9.54
N THR A 80 6.41 -18.16 -9.13
CA THR A 80 6.64 -18.73 -7.80
C THR A 80 7.89 -18.10 -7.20
N ILE A 81 7.77 -17.61 -5.96
CA ILE A 81 8.89 -17.07 -5.18
C ILE A 81 8.92 -17.76 -3.83
N ARG A 82 10.13 -18.09 -3.36
CA ARG A 82 10.33 -18.55 -1.99
C ARG A 82 10.95 -17.43 -1.18
N VAL A 83 10.38 -17.14 -0.01
CA VAL A 83 10.97 -16.22 0.96
C VAL A 83 11.24 -16.96 2.27
N HIS A 84 12.33 -16.60 2.94
CA HIS A 84 12.74 -17.25 4.17
C HIS A 84 13.54 -16.32 5.09
N THR A 85 13.55 -16.61 6.38
CA THR A 85 14.30 -15.88 7.39
C THR A 85 14.56 -16.75 8.62
N THR A 86 15.59 -16.42 9.40
CA THR A 86 15.88 -17.02 10.72
C THR A 86 15.47 -16.10 11.87
N HIS A 87 14.78 -15.00 11.57
CA HIS A 87 14.36 -13.98 12.52
C HIS A 87 12.89 -13.62 12.29
N LYS A 88 12.30 -12.83 13.19
CA LYS A 88 10.95 -12.30 12.97
C LYS A 88 10.95 -11.34 11.78
N ALA A 89 10.09 -11.62 10.81
CA ALA A 89 9.82 -10.75 9.68
C ALA A 89 8.34 -10.73 9.33
N VAL A 90 7.89 -9.62 8.75
CA VAL A 90 6.50 -9.47 8.31
C VAL A 90 6.49 -8.90 6.90
N LEU A 91 5.79 -9.60 6.01
CA LEU A 91 5.51 -9.15 4.66
C LEU A 91 4.02 -8.86 4.51
N MET A 92 3.70 -7.79 3.77
CA MET A 92 2.38 -7.57 3.22
C MET A 92 2.38 -8.02 1.77
N ARG A 93 1.61 -9.05 1.46
CA ARG A 93 1.33 -9.53 0.12
C ARG A 93 0.12 -8.78 -0.42
N ILE A 94 0.30 -8.00 -1.47
CA ILE A 94 -0.78 -7.26 -2.14
C ILE A 94 -0.81 -7.72 -3.59
N GLY A 95 -1.97 -8.14 -4.08
CA GLY A 95 -2.13 -8.69 -5.42
C GLY A 95 -3.24 -8.02 -6.21
N ALA A 96 -3.14 -8.06 -7.54
CA ALA A 96 -4.23 -7.73 -8.45
C ALA A 96 -4.17 -8.63 -9.69
N PRO A 97 -5.29 -8.94 -10.36
CA PRO A 97 -5.28 -9.74 -11.59
C PRO A 97 -4.42 -9.09 -12.68
N SER A 98 -3.55 -9.88 -13.30
CA SER A 98 -2.73 -9.44 -14.44
C SER A 98 -3.14 -10.13 -15.72
N ASP A 99 -2.96 -9.43 -16.83
CA ASP A 99 -3.18 -9.89 -18.20
C ASP A 99 -1.92 -9.79 -19.08
N ARG A 100 -0.76 -9.52 -18.47
CA ARG A 100 0.50 -9.32 -19.19
C ARG A 100 1.70 -9.91 -18.48
N ASP A 101 2.66 -10.33 -19.30
CA ASP A 101 3.97 -10.78 -18.84
C ASP A 101 4.83 -9.57 -18.46
N THR A 102 5.42 -9.64 -17.27
CA THR A 102 6.25 -8.61 -16.66
C THR A 102 7.46 -9.27 -16.00
N ASP A 103 8.43 -8.46 -15.59
CA ASP A 103 9.65 -8.96 -14.97
C ASP A 103 9.61 -8.83 -13.45
N PHE A 104 10.32 -9.71 -12.76
CA PHE A 104 10.55 -9.58 -11.32
C PHE A 104 11.41 -8.36 -11.02
N ALA A 105 11.10 -7.64 -9.94
CA ALA A 105 11.90 -6.52 -9.45
C ALA A 105 12.03 -6.52 -7.94
N HIS A 106 13.26 -6.30 -7.45
CA HIS A 106 13.51 -5.89 -6.05
C HIS A 106 13.68 -4.38 -6.02
N ILE A 107 12.70 -3.68 -5.46
CA ILE A 107 12.71 -2.24 -5.28
C ILE A 107 13.14 -1.94 -3.85
N ARG A 108 14.35 -1.39 -3.70
CA ARG A 108 14.90 -1.02 -2.40
C ARG A 108 14.39 0.34 -1.97
N PHE A 109 13.95 0.46 -0.72
CA PHE A 109 13.50 1.75 -0.18
C PHE A 109 14.59 2.82 -0.30
N SER A 110 15.85 2.47 -0.02
CA SER A 110 16.98 3.40 -0.12
C SER A 110 17.21 3.95 -1.53
N ASP A 111 16.81 3.21 -2.56
CA ASP A 111 16.97 3.66 -3.95
C ASP A 111 15.82 4.60 -4.33
N VAL A 112 14.61 4.33 -3.82
CA VAL A 112 13.44 5.23 -3.96
C VAL A 112 13.66 6.55 -3.20
N ASP A 113 14.09 6.49 -1.95
CA ASP A 113 14.29 7.66 -1.06
C ASP A 113 15.34 8.65 -1.60
N ARG A 114 16.33 8.16 -2.33
CA ARG A 114 17.39 8.99 -2.94
C ARG A 114 17.04 9.53 -4.32
N ASP A 115 16.00 9.01 -4.95
CA ASP A 115 15.59 9.39 -6.31
C ASP A 115 14.51 10.48 -6.24
N PRO A 116 14.80 11.75 -6.59
CA PRO A 116 13.82 12.83 -6.52
C PRO A 116 12.65 12.66 -7.49
N ALA A 117 12.74 11.79 -8.50
CA ALA A 117 11.59 11.45 -9.34
C ALA A 117 10.61 10.53 -8.60
N ARG A 118 11.10 9.74 -7.64
CA ARG A 118 10.34 8.70 -6.94
C ARG A 118 10.09 9.02 -5.46
N HIS A 119 10.78 10.00 -4.90
CA HIS A 119 10.52 10.54 -3.58
C HIS A 119 10.12 12.01 -3.72
N GLN A 120 8.85 12.30 -3.48
CA GLN A 120 8.29 13.65 -3.54
C GLN A 120 7.70 14.06 -2.20
N VAL A 121 7.83 15.34 -1.87
CA VAL A 121 7.26 15.95 -0.68
C VAL A 121 6.09 16.83 -1.10
N PHE A 122 4.93 16.63 -0.48
CA PHE A 122 3.70 17.35 -0.80
C PHE A 122 3.11 18.06 0.42
N GLY A 123 2.20 19.01 0.18
CA GLY A 123 1.53 19.77 1.24
C GLY A 123 2.40 20.85 1.86
N SER A 124 1.94 21.36 3.00
CA SER A 124 2.58 22.49 3.71
C SER A 124 2.65 22.24 5.21
N ALA A 125 3.70 22.77 5.84
CA ALA A 125 3.82 22.79 7.30
C ALA A 125 2.76 23.72 7.94
N GLU A 126 2.34 24.78 7.24
CA GLU A 126 1.43 25.80 7.78
C GLU A 126 0.04 25.24 8.10
N ASN A 127 -0.46 24.33 7.27
CA ASN A 127 -1.74 23.65 7.46
C ASN A 127 -1.58 22.20 7.93
N ASN A 128 -0.36 21.81 8.33
CA ASN A 128 -0.03 20.49 8.86
C ASN A 128 -0.39 19.34 7.88
N THR A 129 -0.05 19.51 6.60
CA THR A 129 -0.28 18.51 5.53
C THR A 129 1.00 17.97 4.89
N LEU A 130 2.17 18.36 5.45
CA LEU A 130 3.48 17.97 4.96
C LEU A 130 3.69 16.45 5.08
N ARG A 131 4.03 15.83 3.96
CA ARG A 131 4.20 14.38 3.83
C ARG A 131 5.21 14.00 2.75
N ASP A 132 5.91 12.90 3.00
CA ASP A 132 6.78 12.23 2.03
C ASP A 132 5.98 11.14 1.31
N VAL A 133 6.12 11.07 -0.02
CA VAL A 133 5.52 10.05 -0.88
C VAL A 133 6.62 9.36 -1.68
N TYR A 134 6.74 8.06 -1.45
CA TYR A 134 7.73 7.18 -2.06
C TYR A 134 7.05 6.27 -3.09
N MET A 135 7.25 6.55 -4.37
CA MET A 135 6.61 5.86 -5.50
C MET A 135 7.41 4.63 -5.92
N TYR A 136 6.84 3.46 -5.65
CA TYR A 136 7.50 2.17 -5.90
C TYR A 136 7.12 1.63 -7.27
N ILE A 137 5.82 1.48 -7.50
CA ILE A 137 5.23 1.10 -8.79
C ILE A 137 4.40 2.30 -9.24
N ASP A 138 4.97 3.08 -10.16
CA ASP A 138 4.30 4.21 -10.80
C ASP A 138 3.67 3.79 -12.14
N ASP A 139 3.20 4.77 -12.90
CA ASP A 139 2.58 4.55 -14.20
C ASP A 139 3.57 4.15 -15.32
N GLN A 140 4.88 4.34 -15.09
CA GLN A 140 5.97 3.94 -16.00
C GLN A 140 6.49 2.53 -15.71
N PHE A 141 6.37 2.04 -14.47
CA PHE A 141 6.76 0.68 -14.10
C PHE A 141 5.98 -0.36 -14.91
N ASN A 142 6.61 -1.44 -15.39
CA ASN A 142 5.91 -2.47 -16.17
C ASN A 142 5.03 -3.38 -15.28
N ALA A 143 3.79 -2.96 -15.03
CA ALA A 143 2.74 -3.68 -14.30
C ALA A 143 1.39 -3.62 -15.05
N SER A 144 0.45 -4.51 -14.71
CA SER A 144 -0.88 -4.57 -15.35
C SER A 144 -1.84 -3.54 -14.75
N ARG A 145 -2.05 -3.58 -13.44
CA ARG A 145 -3.01 -2.75 -12.69
C ARG A 145 -2.37 -2.03 -11.51
N LEU A 146 -1.40 -2.65 -10.85
CA LEU A 146 -0.83 -2.14 -9.61
C LEU A 146 -0.14 -0.79 -9.81
N LEU A 147 -0.45 0.11 -8.88
CA LEU A 147 0.29 1.33 -8.57
C LEU A 147 0.44 1.38 -7.05
N MET A 148 1.64 1.62 -6.53
CA MET A 148 1.84 1.58 -5.08
C MET A 148 3.09 2.28 -4.62
N GLY A 149 3.10 2.58 -3.33
CA GLY A 149 4.20 3.22 -2.66
C GLY A 149 3.99 3.32 -1.16
N ILE A 150 4.78 4.17 -0.53
CA ILE A 150 4.67 4.46 0.91
C ILE A 150 4.38 5.95 1.07
N GLY A 151 3.43 6.29 1.93
CA GLY A 151 3.18 7.65 2.39
C GLY A 151 3.55 7.82 3.86
N GLN A 152 4.23 8.90 4.21
CA GLN A 152 4.59 9.22 5.60
C GLN A 152 4.24 10.68 5.91
N GLY A 153 3.34 10.89 6.86
CA GLY A 153 2.95 12.23 7.30
C GLY A 153 3.78 12.73 8.48
N SER A 154 3.82 14.05 8.66
CA SER A 154 4.34 14.66 9.88
C SER A 154 3.55 14.19 11.13
N PRO A 155 4.13 14.19 12.34
CA PRO A 155 3.39 13.90 13.57
C PRO A 155 2.16 14.81 13.72
N GLY A 156 0.98 14.22 13.93
CA GLY A 156 -0.28 14.98 13.97
C GLY A 156 -0.79 15.48 12.61
N GLY A 157 -0.06 15.23 11.52
CA GLY A 157 -0.33 15.78 10.20
C GLY A 157 -1.39 15.02 9.41
N TRP A 158 -2.12 15.75 8.58
CA TRP A 158 -2.99 15.19 7.54
C TRP A 158 -2.17 14.72 6.35
N THR A 159 -2.55 13.59 5.77
CA THR A 159 -2.06 13.15 4.47
C THR A 159 -3.24 12.91 3.54
N VAL A 160 -2.95 12.67 2.25
CA VAL A 160 -3.98 12.54 1.22
C VAL A 160 -4.88 13.80 1.23
N TRP A 161 -4.22 14.96 1.38
CA TRP A 161 -4.86 16.27 1.52
C TRP A 161 -4.32 17.24 0.43
N PRO A 162 -5.18 18.04 -0.23
CA PRO A 162 -6.65 18.07 -0.11
C PRO A 162 -7.29 16.72 -0.45
N PRO A 163 -8.48 16.40 0.11
CA PRO A 163 -9.16 15.15 -0.18
C PRO A 163 -9.33 14.99 -1.68
N HIS A 164 -9.03 13.80 -2.21
CA HIS A 164 -9.22 13.47 -3.61
C HIS A 164 -9.79 12.07 -3.76
N GLU A 165 -10.39 11.82 -4.91
CA GLU A 165 -10.96 10.52 -5.28
C GLU A 165 -10.58 10.17 -6.71
N HIS A 166 -10.54 8.87 -6.98
CA HIS A 166 -10.23 8.28 -8.29
C HIS A 166 -11.01 6.98 -8.49
N GLY A 167 -12.18 6.87 -7.87
CA GLY A 167 -12.92 5.61 -7.73
C GLY A 167 -13.39 5.02 -9.06
N ASP A 168 -13.55 5.85 -10.09
CA ASP A 168 -13.95 5.43 -11.43
C ASP A 168 -12.78 4.81 -12.24
N GLU A 169 -11.53 5.16 -11.90
CA GLU A 169 -10.33 4.69 -12.57
C GLU A 169 -9.62 3.59 -11.78
N LYS A 170 -9.60 3.72 -10.45
CA LYS A 170 -8.76 2.93 -9.56
C LYS A 170 -9.45 2.73 -8.21
N GLU A 171 -9.40 1.52 -7.69
CA GLU A 171 -9.64 1.28 -6.26
C GLU A 171 -8.32 1.32 -5.48
N GLU A 172 -8.38 1.48 -4.16
CA GLU A 172 -7.20 1.59 -3.31
C GLU A 172 -7.36 0.84 -1.98
N LEU A 173 -6.24 0.48 -1.38
CA LEU A 173 -6.14 0.13 0.02
C LEU A 173 -4.94 0.78 0.69
N TYR A 174 -5.06 0.94 2.01
CA TYR A 174 -4.02 1.43 2.90
C TYR A 174 -3.63 0.32 3.86
N VAL A 175 -2.33 0.06 4.04
CA VAL A 175 -1.82 -0.78 5.14
C VAL A 175 -0.93 0.07 6.03
N TYR A 176 -1.33 0.28 7.27
CA TYR A 176 -0.58 1.09 8.24
C TYR A 176 0.55 0.28 8.86
N PHE A 177 1.73 0.88 9.01
CA PHE A 177 2.90 0.25 9.61
C PHE A 177 3.90 1.32 10.05
N ASP A 178 4.87 0.96 10.89
CA ASP A 178 5.90 1.88 11.39
C ASP A 178 5.30 3.05 12.21
N MET A 179 4.22 2.75 12.95
CA MET A 179 3.50 3.72 13.79
C MET A 179 3.72 3.47 15.29
N GLY A 180 4.28 2.33 15.68
CA GLY A 180 4.56 2.01 17.09
C GLY A 180 3.29 2.04 17.95
N ARG A 181 3.24 2.91 18.96
CA ARG A 181 2.06 3.11 19.82
C ARG A 181 1.12 4.23 19.34
N ALA A 182 1.47 4.91 18.25
CA ALA A 182 0.63 5.94 17.67
C ALA A 182 -0.62 5.33 17.01
N PHE A 183 -1.60 6.17 16.74
CA PHE A 183 -2.78 5.84 15.96
C PHE A 183 -3.06 6.97 14.97
N GLY A 184 -3.96 6.71 14.02
CA GLY A 184 -4.49 7.72 13.12
C GLY A 184 -6.00 7.61 12.99
N ILE A 185 -6.58 8.48 12.18
CA ILE A 185 -7.97 8.42 11.75
C ILE A 185 -7.96 8.39 10.22
N GLN A 186 -8.66 7.43 9.64
CA GLN A 186 -8.90 7.35 8.20
C GLN A 186 -10.38 7.64 7.95
N CYS A 187 -10.64 8.59 7.05
CA CYS A 187 -11.97 8.88 6.54
C CYS A 187 -12.08 8.29 5.14
N VAL A 188 -13.25 7.78 4.77
CA VAL A 188 -13.61 7.34 3.42
C VAL A 188 -15.04 7.75 3.18
N TYR A 189 -15.30 8.62 2.20
CA TYR A 189 -16.63 9.20 2.01
C TYR A 189 -16.84 9.71 0.59
N GLU A 190 -18.10 9.68 0.15
CA GLU A 190 -18.56 10.45 -1.02
C GLU A 190 -19.33 11.70 -0.59
N SER A 191 -19.95 11.65 0.59
CA SER A 191 -20.56 12.76 1.30
C SER A 191 -20.11 12.72 2.76
N LEU A 192 -19.81 13.89 3.34
CA LEU A 192 -19.43 14.00 4.75
C LEU A 192 -20.58 13.64 5.70
N ASP A 193 -21.84 13.74 5.26
CA ASP A 193 -23.01 13.40 6.09
C ASP A 193 -23.14 11.89 6.32
N GLU A 194 -22.73 11.09 5.34
CA GLU A 194 -22.82 9.63 5.36
C GLU A 194 -21.50 9.01 4.88
N PRO A 195 -20.43 9.04 5.70
CA PRO A 195 -19.15 8.47 5.32
C PRO A 195 -19.26 6.95 5.20
N LEU A 196 -18.62 6.38 4.17
CA LEU A 196 -18.47 4.93 4.01
C LEU A 196 -17.70 4.34 5.19
N PHE A 197 -16.68 5.06 5.67
CA PHE A 197 -15.90 4.71 6.84
C PHE A 197 -15.27 5.95 7.48
N CYS A 198 -15.27 6.01 8.82
CA CYS A 198 -14.46 6.93 9.59
C CYS A 198 -14.05 6.23 10.89
N GLY A 199 -12.76 6.00 11.10
CA GLY A 199 -12.34 5.18 12.24
C GLY A 199 -10.86 5.25 12.58
N ILE A 200 -10.55 4.78 13.79
CA ILE A 200 -9.19 4.71 14.31
C ILE A 200 -8.41 3.57 13.62
N VAL A 201 -7.26 3.93 13.08
CA VAL A 201 -6.27 3.02 12.48
C VAL A 201 -5.00 2.97 13.32
N ARG A 202 -4.34 1.82 13.34
CA ARG A 202 -3.15 1.50 14.14
C ARG A 202 -2.16 0.69 13.31
N ASP A 203 -0.97 0.51 13.86
CA ASP A 203 0.08 -0.33 13.26
C ASP A 203 -0.46 -1.73 12.88
N GLY A 204 -0.31 -2.09 11.62
CA GLY A 204 -0.73 -3.34 11.00
C GLY A 204 -2.19 -3.39 10.51
N ASP A 205 -3.00 -2.36 10.73
CA ASP A 205 -4.36 -2.29 10.19
C ASP A 205 -4.35 -2.09 8.66
N MET A 206 -5.41 -2.54 8.00
CA MET A 206 -5.70 -2.24 6.59
C MET A 206 -7.06 -1.57 6.44
N VAL A 207 -7.14 -0.54 5.57
CA VAL A 207 -8.40 0.08 5.17
C VAL A 207 -8.59 -0.04 3.66
N ALA A 208 -9.75 -0.55 3.25
CA ALA A 208 -10.16 -0.60 1.85
C ALA A 208 -10.89 0.68 1.42
N VAL A 209 -10.59 1.15 0.21
CA VAL A 209 -11.15 2.36 -0.41
C VAL A 209 -11.62 2.01 -1.83
N PRO A 210 -12.85 1.51 -1.99
CA PRO A 210 -13.36 1.16 -3.32
C PRO A 210 -13.66 2.39 -4.18
N ARG A 211 -14.03 3.51 -3.54
CA ARG A 211 -14.30 4.83 -4.14
C ARG A 211 -14.46 5.91 -3.07
N GLY A 212 -14.54 7.16 -3.51
CA GLY A 212 -14.76 8.34 -2.66
C GLY A 212 -13.45 8.96 -2.16
N TYR A 213 -13.59 10.10 -1.48
CA TYR A 213 -12.52 10.84 -0.84
C TYR A 213 -11.99 10.08 0.38
N HIS A 214 -10.66 10.07 0.56
CA HIS A 214 -10.05 9.21 1.57
C HIS A 214 -8.85 9.85 2.33
N PRO A 215 -9.01 11.05 2.93
CA PRO A 215 -7.95 11.66 3.73
C PRO A 215 -7.68 10.87 5.03
N ASN A 216 -6.46 10.96 5.55
CA ASN A 216 -6.12 10.46 6.88
C ASN A 216 -5.22 11.40 7.67
N VAL A 217 -5.20 11.21 8.99
CA VAL A 217 -4.46 12.06 9.92
C VAL A 217 -3.84 11.25 11.04
N GLY A 218 -2.57 11.51 11.33
CA GLY A 218 -1.87 10.92 12.47
C GLY A 218 -2.26 11.58 13.80
N CYS A 219 -2.17 10.86 14.91
CA CYS A 219 -2.25 11.48 16.23
C CYS A 219 -1.00 12.36 16.49
N PRO A 220 -1.06 13.37 17.39
CA PRO A 220 0.11 14.19 17.71
C PRO A 220 1.29 13.42 18.31
N GLY A 221 1.08 12.21 18.84
CA GLY A 221 2.09 11.38 19.49
C GLY A 221 3.01 10.59 18.55
N GLY A 222 2.83 10.68 17.23
CA GLY A 222 3.67 10.01 16.24
C GLY A 222 3.24 10.27 14.80
N ARG A 223 4.08 9.90 13.83
CA ARG A 223 3.74 9.98 12.41
C ARG A 223 2.68 8.96 12.02
N ILE A 224 1.94 9.26 10.97
CA ILE A 224 1.18 8.26 10.21
C ILE A 224 2.07 7.74 9.08
N SER A 225 2.05 6.42 8.86
CA SER A 225 2.89 5.76 7.86
C SER A 225 2.12 4.57 7.30
N TYR A 226 2.06 4.45 5.98
CA TYR A 226 1.25 3.46 5.31
C TYR A 226 1.80 3.09 3.94
N ILE A 227 1.51 1.85 3.52
CA ILE A 227 1.54 1.45 2.11
C ILE A 227 0.22 1.92 1.51
N TYR A 228 0.27 2.64 0.40
CA TYR A 228 -0.89 2.83 -0.46
C TYR A 228 -0.75 1.91 -1.66
N ALA A 229 -1.81 1.18 -1.99
CA ALA A 229 -1.82 0.30 -3.15
C ALA A 229 -3.13 0.46 -3.89
N MET A 230 -3.02 0.84 -5.16
CA MET A 230 -4.13 0.99 -6.09
C MET A 230 -4.11 -0.12 -7.12
N ALA A 231 -5.30 -0.46 -7.64
CA ALA A 231 -5.45 -1.25 -8.85
C ALA A 231 -6.30 -0.48 -9.86
N ALA A 232 -5.75 -0.26 -11.06
CA ALA A 232 -6.53 0.26 -12.18
C ALA A 232 -7.67 -0.69 -12.55
N ARG A 233 -8.87 -0.15 -12.75
CA ARG A 233 -10.05 -0.90 -13.18
C ARG A 233 -9.93 -1.40 -14.61
N VAL A 234 -9.19 -0.69 -15.45
CA VAL A 234 -8.80 -1.14 -16.79
C VAL A 234 -7.30 -1.41 -16.81
N ALA A 235 -6.90 -2.64 -17.13
CA ALA A 235 -5.50 -3.03 -17.21
C ALA A 235 -4.72 -2.11 -18.19
N GLY A 236 -3.55 -1.66 -17.77
CA GLY A 236 -2.71 -0.71 -18.50
C GLY A 236 -3.11 0.76 -18.38
N GLN A 237 -4.33 1.10 -17.93
CA GLN A 237 -4.75 2.49 -17.71
C GLN A 237 -4.42 2.94 -16.29
N ARG A 238 -3.12 3.09 -16.03
CA ARG A 238 -2.57 3.29 -14.69
C ARG A 238 -2.16 4.74 -14.42
N ASP A 239 -2.86 5.73 -14.98
CA ASP A 239 -2.54 7.15 -14.75
C ASP A 239 -2.61 7.46 -13.24
N PHE A 240 -1.45 7.77 -12.66
CA PHE A 240 -1.30 8.06 -11.23
C PHE A 240 -2.02 9.37 -10.86
N MET A 241 -1.99 10.35 -11.76
CA MET A 241 -2.50 11.71 -11.52
C MET A 241 -3.95 11.90 -11.97
N ALA A 242 -4.61 10.85 -12.48
CA ALA A 242 -6.05 10.83 -12.67
C ALA A 242 -6.77 10.84 -11.31
N LEU A 243 -6.87 12.03 -10.73
CA LEU A 243 -7.41 12.37 -9.41
C LEU A 243 -8.43 13.51 -9.53
N ARG A 244 -9.48 13.45 -8.73
CA ARG A 244 -10.47 14.53 -8.58
C ARG A 244 -10.43 15.06 -7.15
N PHE A 245 -9.96 16.29 -6.99
CA PHE A 245 -9.91 16.96 -5.68
C PHE A 245 -11.30 17.44 -5.25
N GLN A 246 -11.56 17.39 -3.95
CA GLN A 246 -12.72 18.03 -3.36
C GLN A 246 -12.55 19.55 -3.39
N LYS A 247 -13.29 20.20 -4.29
CA LYS A 247 -13.10 21.60 -4.67
C LYS A 247 -13.14 22.58 -3.51
N GLU A 248 -13.92 22.30 -2.47
CA GLU A 248 -13.99 23.17 -1.29
C GLU A 248 -12.66 23.25 -0.52
N PHE A 249 -11.77 22.27 -0.67
CA PHE A 249 -10.51 22.17 0.09
C PHE A 249 -9.25 22.37 -0.77
N GLY A 250 -9.36 22.36 -2.09
CA GLY A 250 -8.27 22.67 -3.01
C GLY A 250 -8.40 21.98 -4.38
N GLU A 251 -7.48 22.28 -5.28
CA GLU A 251 -7.45 21.74 -6.66
C GLU A 251 -6.14 20.99 -7.00
N GLY A 252 -5.24 20.84 -6.02
CA GLY A 252 -3.94 20.21 -6.20
C GLY A 252 -3.21 19.97 -4.87
N PHE A 253 -2.10 19.24 -4.94
CA PHE A 253 -1.25 18.90 -3.79
C PHE A 253 -0.29 19.99 -3.35
#